data_AF-A0A349PJB5-F1
#
_entry.id   AF-A0A349PJB5-F1
#
_cell.length_a   1.000
_cell.length_b   1.000
_cell.length_c   1.000
_cell.angle_alpha   90.00
_cell.angle_beta   90.00
_cell.angle_gamma   90.00
#
_symmetry.space_group_name_H-M   'P 1'
#
loop_
_entity.id
_entity.type
_entity.pdbx_description
1 polymer ?
#
loop_
_entity_poly.entity_id
_entity_poly.type
_entity_poly.pdbx_seq_one_letter_code
_entity_poly.pdbx_strand_id
1 'polypeptide(L)'
;MYSQKSKNLFFSSNRELLISLAVALLCLFLSVAFPAQNSAQDITKNLFFLILLPMAYIKIILKKNLADFGWNLKNQNIALLWGIIITIFTLTIFYLMLNYTQFKTGYVLDDYIKNNFWLFLVRELIIVNFIVFIFSFFFQGFLLAVFREKFRYWSIALQAGIFFAVLFFTQNFSWQTMPFVLLSITGGVLSYKTKSFFYSYFAGIFAIIILDGYIIYLTK
;
A
#
# COMPACT_ATOMS: atom_id res chain seq x y z
N MET A 1 0.11 35.53 -26.48
CA MET A 1 0.19 35.47 -24.99
C MET A 1 -0.29 34.15 -24.36
N TYR A 2 -1.15 33.33 -24.98
CA TYR A 2 -1.59 32.04 -24.41
C TYR A 2 -0.52 30.91 -24.39
N SER A 3 0.51 30.98 -25.24
CA SER A 3 1.53 29.91 -25.38
C SER A 3 2.58 29.87 -24.25
N GLN A 4 2.97 31.03 -23.68
CA GLN A 4 3.98 31.08 -22.60
C GLN A 4 3.43 30.62 -21.24
N LYS A 5 2.15 30.91 -20.94
CA LYS A 5 1.51 30.52 -19.68
C LYS A 5 1.36 28.99 -19.55
N SER A 6 1.06 28.33 -20.67
CA SER A 6 0.99 26.86 -20.77
C SER A 6 2.36 26.19 -20.54
N LYS A 7 3.42 26.71 -21.16
CA LYS A 7 4.79 26.17 -20.97
C LYS A 7 5.29 26.31 -19.53
N ASN A 8 5.00 27.43 -18.85
CA ASN A 8 5.40 27.64 -17.46
C ASN A 8 4.65 26.72 -16.47
N LEU A 9 3.35 26.50 -16.69
CA LEU A 9 2.57 25.55 -15.88
C LEU A 9 3.07 24.11 -16.05
N PHE A 10 3.35 23.70 -17.28
CA PHE A 10 3.90 22.37 -17.59
C PHE A 10 5.28 22.13 -16.96
N PHE A 11 6.18 23.13 -17.02
CA PHE A 11 7.50 23.03 -16.39
C PHE A 11 7.42 22.96 -14.86
N SER A 12 6.52 23.74 -14.25
CA SER A 12 6.30 23.71 -12.80
C SER A 12 5.78 22.36 -12.30
N SER A 13 4.81 21.77 -13.02
CA SER A 13 4.24 20.46 -12.69
C SER A 13 5.25 19.32 -12.85
N ASN A 14 6.10 19.36 -13.88
CA ASN A 14 7.15 18.37 -14.06
C ASN A 14 8.20 18.43 -12.93
N ARG A 15 8.57 19.63 -12.49
CA ARG A 15 9.50 19.81 -11.37
C ARG A 15 8.91 19.29 -10.07
N GLU A 16 7.65 19.59 -9.78
CA GLU A 16 6.97 19.08 -8.58
C GLU A 16 6.92 17.55 -8.56
N LEU A 17 6.57 16.92 -9.70
CA LEU A 17 6.57 15.47 -9.83
C LEU A 17 7.95 14.86 -9.60
N LEU A 18 9.00 15.44 -10.20
CA LEU A 18 10.37 14.95 -10.02
C LEU A 18 10.83 15.06 -8.57
N ILE A 19 10.53 16.18 -7.90
CA ILE A 19 10.86 16.36 -6.48
C ILE A 19 10.06 15.38 -5.61
N SER A 20 8.76 15.22 -5.88
CA SER A 20 7.91 14.29 -5.12
C SER A 20 8.37 12.85 -5.27
N LEU A 21 8.78 12.46 -6.49
CA LEU A 21 9.34 11.14 -6.77
C LEU A 21 10.69 10.95 -6.07
N ALA A 22 11.56 11.95 -6.11
CA ALA A 22 12.85 11.91 -5.40
C ALA A 22 12.65 11.76 -3.90
N VAL A 23 11.68 12.48 -3.31
CA VAL A 23 11.31 12.33 -1.89
C VAL A 23 10.76 10.94 -1.61
N ALA A 24 9.87 10.41 -2.46
CA ALA A 24 9.34 9.06 -2.29
C ALA A 24 10.44 7.99 -2.34
N LEU A 25 11.37 8.09 -3.30
CA LEU A 25 12.52 7.19 -3.40
C LEU A 25 13.45 7.32 -2.20
N LEU A 26 13.66 8.54 -1.70
CA LEU A 26 14.44 8.78 -0.48
C LEU A 26 13.76 8.17 0.76
N CYS A 27 12.43 8.28 0.88
CA CYS A 27 11.66 7.63 1.95
C CYS A 27 11.85 6.11 1.93
N LEU A 28 11.72 5.50 0.76
CA LEU A 28 11.91 4.06 0.56
C LEU A 28 13.35 3.64 0.87
N PHE A 29 14.33 4.39 0.35
CA PHE A 29 15.73 4.13 0.61
C PHE A 29 16.05 4.19 2.10
N LEU A 30 15.58 5.23 2.81
CA LEU A 30 15.80 5.35 4.26
C LEU A 30 15.06 4.26 5.06
N SER A 31 13.85 3.89 4.67
CA SER A 31 13.11 2.78 5.29
C SER A 31 13.88 1.45 5.19
N VAL A 32 14.57 1.22 4.08
CA VAL A 32 15.37 -0.01 3.86
C VAL A 32 16.76 0.08 4.49
N ALA A 33 17.49 1.17 4.24
CA ALA A 33 18.90 1.30 4.58
C ALA A 33 19.14 1.71 6.04
N PHE A 34 18.16 2.33 6.70
CA PHE A 34 18.34 2.76 8.09
C PHE A 34 18.35 1.53 9.01
N PRO A 35 19.41 1.36 9.83
CA PRO A 35 19.58 0.17 10.65
C PRO A 35 18.53 0.14 11.76
N ALA A 36 17.96 -1.05 11.98
CA ALA A 36 17.09 -1.35 13.10
C ALA A 36 17.56 -2.66 13.73
N GLN A 37 17.63 -2.69 15.05
CA GLN A 37 18.14 -3.82 15.82
C GLN A 37 17.02 -4.77 16.27
N ASN A 38 15.77 -4.30 16.26
CA ASN A 38 14.62 -5.07 16.69
C ASN A 38 13.33 -4.64 15.95
N SER A 39 12.27 -5.43 16.09
CA SER A 39 11.00 -5.20 15.40
C SER A 39 10.34 -3.87 15.78
N ALA A 40 10.50 -3.41 17.03
CA ALA A 40 9.94 -2.13 17.45
C ALA A 40 10.63 -0.94 16.75
N GLN A 41 11.95 -1.01 16.58
CA GLN A 41 12.71 -0.03 15.81
C GLN A 41 12.33 -0.08 14.32
N ASP A 42 12.11 -1.26 13.74
CA ASP A 42 11.66 -1.38 12.35
C ASP A 42 10.28 -0.76 12.12
N ILE A 43 9.32 -1.03 13.01
CA ILE A 43 7.99 -0.43 12.97
C ILE A 43 8.09 1.10 13.08
N THR A 44 8.88 1.59 14.03
CA THR A 44 9.07 3.04 14.26
C THR A 44 9.72 3.71 13.06
N LYS A 45 10.77 3.11 12.51
CA LYS A 45 11.47 3.55 11.29
C LYS A 45 10.50 3.68 10.12
N ASN A 46 9.69 2.64 9.87
CA ASN A 46 8.73 2.64 8.77
C ASN A 46 7.61 3.67 8.99
N LEU A 47 7.10 3.84 10.20
CA LEU A 47 6.16 4.91 10.51
C LEU A 47 6.79 6.28 10.22
N PHE A 48 8.03 6.52 10.62
CA PHE A 48 8.66 7.82 10.42
C PHE A 48 8.89 8.10 8.92
N PHE A 49 9.56 7.20 8.21
CA PHE A 49 9.95 7.44 6.81
C PHE A 49 8.81 7.27 5.81
N LEU A 50 7.85 6.38 6.07
CA LEU A 50 6.76 6.09 5.12
C LEU A 50 5.44 6.78 5.49
N ILE A 51 5.29 7.32 6.71
CA ILE A 51 4.11 8.13 7.07
C ILE A 51 4.50 9.58 7.35
N LEU A 52 5.27 9.82 8.41
CA LEU A 52 5.47 11.16 8.94
C LEU A 52 6.22 12.07 7.95
N LEU A 53 7.28 11.57 7.33
CA LEU A 53 8.08 12.34 6.38
C LEU A 53 7.28 12.72 5.11
N PRO A 54 6.55 11.81 4.45
CA PRO A 54 5.64 12.17 3.36
C PRO A 54 4.55 13.17 3.77
N MET A 55 3.95 13.03 4.96
CA MET A 55 2.96 13.98 5.45
C MET A 55 3.56 15.38 5.67
N ALA A 56 4.75 15.45 6.26
CA ALA A 56 5.48 16.69 6.45
C ALA A 56 5.83 17.33 5.09
N TYR A 57 6.28 16.53 4.13
CA TYR A 57 6.53 16.98 2.77
C TYR A 57 5.28 17.60 2.12
N ILE A 58 4.13 16.92 2.19
CA ILE A 58 2.87 17.42 1.61
C ILE A 58 2.46 18.76 2.25
N LYS A 59 2.50 18.84 3.58
CA LYS A 59 2.01 20.03 4.30
C LYS A 59 2.98 21.22 4.23
N ILE A 60 4.28 20.97 4.40
CA ILE A 60 5.27 22.04 4.57
C ILE A 60 5.85 22.46 3.22
N ILE A 61 6.21 21.49 2.37
CA ILE A 61 6.91 21.76 1.11
C ILE A 61 5.91 21.97 -0.03
N LEU A 62 4.98 21.03 -0.24
CA LEU A 62 3.96 21.18 -1.29
C LEU A 62 2.86 22.16 -0.93
N LYS A 63 2.64 22.41 0.37
CA LYS A 63 1.54 23.24 0.89
C LYS A 63 0.16 22.81 0.36
N LYS A 64 -0.01 21.51 0.09
CA LYS A 64 -1.25 20.89 -0.40
C LYS A 64 -2.03 20.28 0.76
N ASN A 65 -3.32 20.01 0.54
CA ASN A 65 -4.14 19.33 1.53
C ASN A 65 -3.88 17.82 1.50
N LEU A 66 -3.76 17.17 2.66
CA LEU A 66 -3.63 15.71 2.76
C LEU A 66 -4.82 14.98 2.09
N ALA A 67 -6.00 15.61 2.04
CA ALA A 67 -7.16 15.08 1.35
C ALA A 67 -6.88 14.78 -0.13
N ASP A 68 -6.03 15.56 -0.81
CA ASP A 68 -5.66 15.34 -2.21
C ASP A 68 -4.79 14.08 -2.40
N PHE A 69 -4.13 13.64 -1.32
CA PHE A 69 -3.32 12.43 -1.23
C PHE A 69 -4.09 11.25 -0.61
N GLY A 70 -5.42 11.34 -0.57
CA GLY A 70 -6.29 10.24 -0.15
C GLY A 70 -6.68 10.27 1.32
N TRP A 71 -6.31 11.31 2.07
CA TRP A 71 -6.71 11.49 3.47
C TRP A 71 -8.14 12.04 3.59
N ASN A 72 -9.11 11.31 3.01
CA ASN A 72 -10.51 11.67 2.98
C ASN A 72 -11.39 10.41 2.89
N LEU A 73 -12.65 10.49 3.29
CA LEU A 73 -13.65 9.42 3.14
C LEU A 73 -14.76 9.84 2.16
N LYS A 74 -14.42 10.60 1.12
CA LYS A 74 -15.37 11.01 0.09
C LYS A 74 -15.74 9.80 -0.78
N ASN A 75 -16.80 9.92 -1.58
CA ASN A 75 -17.22 8.90 -2.56
C ASN A 75 -17.60 7.53 -1.97
N GLN A 76 -18.26 7.50 -0.81
CA GLN A 76 -18.65 6.26 -0.12
C GLN A 76 -19.40 5.26 -1.01
N ASN A 77 -20.33 5.73 -1.85
CA ASN A 77 -21.10 4.86 -2.75
C ASN A 77 -20.20 4.15 -3.79
N ILE A 78 -19.25 4.89 -4.37
CA ILE A 78 -18.26 4.33 -5.30
C ILE A 78 -17.34 3.37 -4.54
N ALA A 79 -16.95 3.74 -3.33
CA ALA A 79 -16.08 2.93 -2.49
C ALA A 79 -16.72 1.61 -2.06
N LEU A 80 -18.01 1.59 -1.77
CA LEU A 80 -18.71 0.37 -1.39
C LEU A 80 -18.80 -0.59 -2.58
N LEU A 81 -19.24 -0.10 -3.75
CA LEU A 81 -19.35 -0.92 -4.96
C LEU A 81 -17.97 -1.46 -5.39
N TRP A 82 -16.98 -0.57 -5.57
CA TRP A 82 -15.65 -0.99 -5.99
C TRP A 82 -14.92 -1.77 -4.90
N GLY A 83 -15.16 -1.46 -3.63
CA GLY A 83 -14.59 -2.17 -2.49
C GLY A 83 -15.03 -3.64 -2.48
N ILE A 84 -16.33 -3.90 -2.68
CA ILE A 84 -16.85 -5.27 -2.79
C ILE A 84 -16.24 -5.99 -4.00
N ILE A 85 -16.28 -5.37 -5.18
CA ILE A 85 -15.75 -5.99 -6.41
C ILE A 85 -14.27 -6.34 -6.25
N ILE A 86 -13.47 -5.39 -5.77
CA ILE A 86 -12.02 -5.57 -5.62
C ILE A 86 -11.69 -6.59 -4.52
N THR A 87 -12.44 -6.60 -3.42
CA THR A 87 -12.27 -7.60 -2.36
C THR A 87 -12.57 -8.99 -2.87
N ILE A 88 -13.71 -9.20 -3.54
CA ILE A 88 -14.07 -10.49 -4.15
C ILE A 88 -12.99 -10.91 -5.13
N PHE A 89 -12.56 -10.01 -6.01
CA PHE A 89 -11.50 -10.30 -6.98
C PHE A 89 -10.18 -10.72 -6.29
N THR A 90 -9.79 -10.01 -5.24
CA THR A 90 -8.58 -10.32 -4.44
C THR A 90 -8.69 -11.69 -3.78
N LEU A 91 -9.84 -12.01 -3.17
CA LEU A 91 -10.11 -13.31 -2.55
C LEU A 91 -10.11 -14.45 -3.58
N THR A 92 -10.68 -14.21 -4.77
CA THR A 92 -10.63 -15.19 -5.87
C THR A 92 -9.20 -15.48 -6.29
N ILE A 93 -8.34 -14.46 -6.40
CA ILE A 93 -6.92 -14.68 -6.70
C ILE A 93 -6.25 -15.48 -5.58
N PHE A 94 -6.47 -15.13 -4.32
CA PHE A 94 -5.94 -15.92 -3.20
C PHE A 94 -6.40 -17.38 -3.23
N TYR A 95 -7.67 -17.62 -3.52
CA TYR A 95 -8.20 -18.98 -3.68
C TYR A 95 -7.48 -19.71 -4.82
N LEU A 96 -7.28 -19.08 -5.97
CA LEU A 96 -6.53 -19.69 -7.08
C LEU A 96 -5.08 -19.99 -6.67
N MET A 97 -4.42 -19.06 -5.97
CA MET A 97 -3.05 -19.26 -5.50
C MET A 97 -2.95 -20.44 -4.53
N LEU A 98 -3.88 -20.58 -3.59
CA LEU A 98 -3.89 -21.69 -2.62
C LEU A 98 -4.06 -23.07 -3.28
N ASN A 99 -4.84 -23.16 -4.36
CA ASN A 99 -5.15 -24.43 -5.02
C ASN A 99 -4.19 -24.80 -6.15
N TYR A 100 -3.61 -23.82 -6.84
CA TYR A 100 -2.83 -24.05 -8.07
C TYR A 100 -1.34 -23.69 -7.94
N THR A 101 -0.88 -23.25 -6.76
CA THR A 101 0.54 -22.89 -6.54
C THR A 101 1.07 -23.41 -5.20
N GLN A 102 2.36 -23.22 -4.95
CA GLN A 102 2.99 -23.54 -3.65
C GLN A 102 2.69 -22.49 -2.56
N PHE A 103 1.73 -21.60 -2.78
CA PHE A 103 1.37 -20.57 -1.80
C PHE A 103 0.92 -21.17 -0.45
N LYS A 104 0.17 -22.28 -0.45
CA LYS A 104 -0.26 -22.96 0.78
C LYS A 104 0.92 -23.41 1.66
N THR A 105 2.00 -23.88 1.06
CA THR A 105 3.18 -24.39 1.79
C THR A 105 4.19 -23.28 2.08
N GLY A 106 4.25 -22.25 1.23
CA GLY A 106 5.15 -21.12 1.39
C GLY A 106 4.62 -20.02 2.33
N TYR A 107 3.31 -19.83 2.43
CA TYR A 107 2.70 -18.88 3.34
C TYR A 107 2.47 -19.53 4.71
N VAL A 108 3.49 -19.42 5.56
CA VAL A 108 3.53 -20.01 6.89
C VAL A 108 3.05 -19.00 7.92
N LEU A 109 2.05 -19.41 8.70
CA LEU A 109 1.62 -18.76 9.94
C LEU A 109 2.25 -19.50 11.13
N ASP A 110 2.65 -18.77 12.17
CA ASP A 110 3.24 -19.38 13.37
C ASP A 110 2.23 -20.28 14.09
N ASP A 111 2.70 -21.41 14.62
CA ASP A 111 1.81 -22.41 15.23
C ASP A 111 1.08 -21.89 16.48
N TYR A 112 1.68 -20.95 17.20
CA TYR A 112 1.03 -20.26 18.32
C TYR A 112 -0.23 -19.48 17.90
N ILE A 113 -0.23 -18.95 16.68
CA ILE A 113 -1.35 -18.17 16.11
C ILE A 113 -2.48 -19.13 15.68
N LYS A 114 -2.13 -20.26 15.07
CA LYS A 114 -3.11 -21.27 14.61
C LYS A 114 -3.93 -21.84 15.76
N ASN A 115 -3.31 -22.00 16.93
CA ASN A 115 -3.92 -22.67 18.08
C ASN A 115 -4.68 -21.73 19.03
N ASN A 116 -4.53 -20.41 18.89
CA ASN A 116 -5.17 -19.45 19.80
C ASN A 116 -5.82 -18.30 19.01
N PHE A 117 -7.15 -18.32 18.95
CA PHE A 117 -7.96 -17.32 18.25
C PHE A 117 -7.71 -15.89 18.74
N TRP A 118 -7.51 -15.69 20.04
CA TRP A 118 -7.25 -14.36 20.60
C TRP A 118 -5.88 -13.83 20.15
N LEU A 119 -4.84 -14.67 20.15
CA LEU A 119 -3.52 -14.27 19.67
C LEU A 119 -3.54 -13.97 18.16
N PHE A 120 -4.28 -14.76 17.38
CA PHE A 120 -4.54 -14.46 15.97
C PHE A 120 -5.17 -13.08 15.79
N LEU A 121 -6.26 -12.81 16.49
CA LEU A 121 -6.98 -11.56 16.36
C LEU A 121 -6.13 -10.35 16.80
N VAL A 122 -5.33 -10.49 17.87
CA VAL A 122 -4.38 -9.44 18.30
C VAL A 122 -3.30 -9.20 17.25
N ARG A 123 -2.69 -10.25 16.68
CA ARG A 123 -1.70 -10.10 15.61
C ARG A 123 -2.29 -9.37 14.41
N GLU A 124 -3.46 -9.81 13.94
CA GLU A 124 -4.08 -9.23 12.76
C GLU A 124 -4.46 -7.76 12.98
N LEU A 125 -5.17 -7.47 14.07
CA LEU A 125 -5.70 -6.13 14.31
C LEU A 125 -4.66 -5.11 14.78
N ILE A 126 -3.52 -5.56 15.30
CA ILE A 126 -2.45 -4.65 15.74
C ILE A 126 -1.31 -4.65 14.71
N ILE A 127 -0.63 -5.78 14.52
CA ILE A 127 0.61 -5.84 13.76
C ILE A 127 0.32 -5.74 12.26
N VAL A 128 -0.48 -6.66 11.73
CA VAL A 128 -0.79 -6.69 10.29
C VAL A 128 -1.53 -5.43 9.89
N ASN A 129 -2.51 -5.03 10.69
CA ASN A 129 -3.25 -3.78 10.51
C ASN A 129 -2.34 -2.56 10.36
N PHE A 130 -1.36 -2.41 11.25
CA PHE A 130 -0.44 -1.29 11.21
C PHE A 130 0.47 -1.31 9.97
N ILE A 131 0.95 -2.49 9.57
CA ILE A 131 1.76 -2.67 8.36
C ILE A 131 0.94 -2.32 7.12
N VAL A 132 -0.30 -2.84 7.01
CA VAL A 132 -1.21 -2.56 5.89
C VAL A 132 -1.55 -1.06 5.84
N PHE A 133 -1.70 -0.41 7.00
CA PHE A 133 -1.94 1.04 7.06
C PHE A 133 -0.77 1.85 6.50
N ILE A 134 0.47 1.57 6.95
CA ILE A 134 1.68 2.24 6.42
C ILE A 134 1.77 2.02 4.91
N PHE A 135 1.63 0.78 4.48
CA PHE A 135 1.69 0.39 3.09
C PHE A 135 0.65 1.12 2.24
N SER A 136 -0.62 1.07 2.64
CA SER A 136 -1.72 1.72 1.93
C SER A 136 -1.55 3.23 1.89
N PHE A 137 -1.14 3.87 2.98
CA PHE A 137 -0.87 5.30 2.96
C PHE A 137 0.24 5.65 1.97
N PHE A 138 1.41 5.01 2.09
CA PHE A 138 2.57 5.41 1.31
C PHE A 138 2.38 5.12 -0.18
N PHE A 139 1.99 3.89 -0.52
CA PHE A 139 1.88 3.49 -1.92
C PHE A 139 0.56 3.98 -2.54
N GLN A 140 -0.57 3.66 -1.93
CA GLN A 140 -1.89 3.91 -2.54
C GLN A 140 -2.41 5.34 -2.27
N GLY A 141 -1.92 5.99 -1.22
CA GLY A 141 -2.16 7.40 -0.92
C GLY A 141 -1.14 8.30 -1.60
N PHE A 142 0.07 8.37 -1.05
CA PHE A 142 1.09 9.35 -1.45
C PHE A 142 1.62 9.10 -2.88
N LEU A 143 2.24 7.95 -3.13
CA LEU A 143 2.91 7.66 -4.41
C LEU A 143 1.92 7.62 -5.58
N LEU A 144 0.77 6.97 -5.39
CA LEU A 144 -0.29 6.91 -6.40
C LEU A 144 -0.82 8.32 -6.71
N ALA A 145 -1.03 9.18 -5.72
CA ALA A 145 -1.49 10.55 -5.94
C ALA A 145 -0.49 11.38 -6.75
N VAL A 146 0.82 11.25 -6.47
CA VAL A 146 1.89 11.90 -7.24
C VAL A 146 1.85 11.49 -8.71
N PHE A 147 1.69 10.19 -9.00
CA PHE A 147 1.62 9.73 -10.38
C PHE A 147 0.31 10.04 -11.08
N ARG A 148 -0.81 10.07 -10.35
CA ARG A 148 -2.15 10.28 -10.91
C ARG A 148 -2.27 11.62 -11.62
N GLU A 149 -1.62 12.67 -11.14
CA GLU A 149 -1.67 14.01 -11.76
C GLU A 149 -1.18 13.97 -13.22
N LYS A 150 -0.17 13.15 -13.54
CA LYS A 150 0.45 13.12 -14.88
C LYS A 150 0.13 11.88 -15.70
N PHE A 151 0.12 10.70 -15.07
CA PHE A 151 0.07 9.41 -15.77
C PHE A 151 -1.33 8.77 -15.79
N ARG A 152 -2.32 9.36 -15.11
CA ARG A 152 -3.70 8.86 -15.04
C ARG A 152 -3.73 7.36 -14.66
N TYR A 153 -4.30 6.48 -15.48
CA TYR A 153 -4.42 5.05 -15.20
C TYR A 153 -3.07 4.31 -15.05
N TRP A 154 -2.02 4.78 -15.73
CA TRP A 154 -0.68 4.20 -15.61
C TRP A 154 -0.07 4.41 -14.21
N SER A 155 -0.63 5.31 -13.40
CA SER A 155 -0.19 5.52 -12.02
C SER A 155 -0.25 4.24 -11.17
N ILE A 156 -1.25 3.39 -11.41
CA ILE A 156 -1.42 2.12 -10.68
C ILE A 156 -0.25 1.18 -11.00
N ALA A 157 0.06 1.02 -12.30
CA ALA A 157 1.15 0.17 -12.76
C ALA A 157 2.52 0.69 -12.28
N LEU A 158 2.74 2.01 -12.31
CA LEU A 158 3.98 2.63 -11.84
C LEU A 158 4.16 2.45 -10.32
N GLN A 159 3.12 2.68 -9.54
CA GLN A 159 3.15 2.50 -8.08
C GLN A 159 3.38 1.04 -7.70
N ALA A 160 2.68 0.10 -8.34
CA ALA A 160 2.91 -1.33 -8.14
C ALA A 160 4.33 -1.72 -8.56
N GLY A 161 4.80 -1.23 -9.71
CA GLY A 161 6.15 -1.48 -10.22
C GLY A 161 7.25 -1.01 -9.26
N ILE A 162 7.09 0.15 -8.61
CA ILE A 162 8.01 0.60 -7.56
C ILE A 162 7.98 -0.34 -6.36
N PHE A 163 6.80 -0.80 -5.92
CA PHE A 163 6.72 -1.76 -4.82
C PHE A 163 7.43 -3.08 -5.16
N PHE A 164 7.19 -3.62 -6.35
CA PHE A 164 7.90 -4.80 -6.86
C PHE A 164 9.42 -4.59 -6.90
N ALA A 165 9.88 -3.43 -7.37
CA ALA A 165 11.31 -3.10 -7.39
C ALA A 165 11.90 -3.11 -5.98
N VAL A 166 11.21 -2.53 -4.99
CA VAL A 166 11.65 -2.56 -3.58
C VAL A 166 11.77 -3.99 -3.07
N LEU A 167 10.77 -4.85 -3.32
CA LEU A 167 10.84 -6.26 -2.92
C LEU A 167 11.99 -7.01 -3.60
N PHE A 168 12.24 -6.73 -4.88
CA PHE A 168 13.33 -7.34 -5.63
C PHE A 168 14.71 -6.93 -5.09
N PHE A 169 14.94 -5.62 -4.88
CA PHE A 169 16.22 -5.12 -4.37
C PHE A 169 16.50 -5.52 -2.92
N THR A 170 15.44 -5.68 -2.11
CA THR A 170 15.57 -6.13 -0.73
C THR A 170 15.61 -7.66 -0.58
N GLN A 171 15.50 -8.41 -1.69
CA GLN A 171 15.41 -9.87 -1.71
C GLN A 171 14.27 -10.43 -0.84
N ASN A 172 13.24 -9.62 -0.57
CA ASN A 172 12.08 -9.98 0.24
C ASN A 172 10.93 -10.55 -0.59
N PHE A 173 11.13 -10.81 -1.88
CA PHE A 173 10.11 -11.40 -2.73
C PHE A 173 9.88 -12.87 -2.35
N SER A 174 8.88 -13.09 -1.49
CA SER A 174 8.52 -14.40 -0.94
C SER A 174 7.00 -14.57 -0.87
N TRP A 175 6.54 -15.80 -0.61
CA TRP A 175 5.12 -16.08 -0.41
C TRP A 175 4.52 -15.25 0.74
N GLN A 176 5.25 -14.98 1.83
CA GLN A 176 4.78 -14.08 2.90
C GLN A 176 4.46 -12.65 2.43
N THR A 177 5.18 -12.13 1.44
CA THR A 177 4.95 -10.76 0.93
C THR A 177 3.89 -10.69 -0.17
N MET A 178 3.45 -11.85 -0.68
CA MET A 178 2.54 -11.94 -1.81
C MET A 178 1.17 -11.28 -1.57
N PRO A 179 0.56 -11.32 -0.37
CA PRO A 179 -0.64 -10.51 -0.10
C PRO A 179 -0.42 -9.02 -0.36
N PHE A 180 0.71 -8.45 0.05
CA PHE A 180 1.04 -7.05 -0.19
C PHE A 180 1.28 -6.75 -1.67
N VAL A 181 1.87 -7.71 -2.41
CA VAL A 181 2.02 -7.60 -3.87
C VAL A 181 0.65 -7.48 -4.53
N LEU A 182 -0.28 -8.36 -4.19
CA LEU A 182 -1.62 -8.32 -4.74
C LEU A 182 -2.35 -7.02 -4.36
N LEU A 183 -2.26 -6.61 -3.08
CA LEU A 183 -2.83 -5.36 -2.59
C LEU A 183 -2.20 -4.11 -3.21
N SER A 184 -0.94 -4.17 -3.67
CA SER A 184 -0.31 -3.06 -4.39
C SER A 184 -1.06 -2.73 -5.68
N ILE A 185 -1.63 -3.75 -6.33
CA ILE A 185 -2.38 -3.62 -7.57
C ILE A 185 -3.85 -3.35 -7.25
N THR A 186 -4.49 -4.25 -6.50
CA THR A 186 -5.94 -4.22 -6.25
C THR A 186 -6.32 -3.01 -5.40
N GLY A 187 -5.55 -2.72 -4.36
CA GLY A 187 -5.69 -1.52 -3.56
C GLY A 187 -5.34 -0.25 -4.34
N GLY A 188 -4.37 -0.29 -5.27
CA GLY A 188 -4.08 0.81 -6.18
C GLY A 188 -5.29 1.18 -7.06
N VAL A 189 -5.98 0.20 -7.63
CA VAL A 189 -7.22 0.40 -8.40
C VAL A 189 -8.31 1.05 -7.55
N LEU A 190 -8.55 0.51 -6.35
CA LEU A 190 -9.60 1.00 -5.45
C LEU A 190 -9.31 2.44 -4.99
N SER A 191 -8.05 2.75 -4.65
CA SER A 191 -7.62 4.10 -4.26
C SER A 191 -7.70 5.08 -5.42
N TYR A 192 -7.39 4.63 -6.63
CA TYR A 192 -7.51 5.45 -7.83
C TYR A 192 -8.98 5.85 -8.09
N LYS A 193 -9.90 4.90 -7.97
CA LYS A 193 -11.35 5.13 -8.21
C LYS A 193 -11.99 5.98 -7.11
N THR A 194 -11.65 5.74 -5.86
CA THR A 194 -12.27 6.43 -4.72
C THR A 194 -11.59 7.75 -4.37
N LYS A 195 -10.34 7.93 -4.81
CA LYS A 195 -9.42 8.99 -4.38
C LYS A 195 -9.15 8.98 -2.87
N SER A 196 -9.15 7.79 -2.26
CA SER A 196 -8.88 7.60 -0.85
C SER A 196 -8.18 6.27 -0.60
N PHE A 197 -7.10 6.29 0.18
CA PHE A 197 -6.39 5.07 0.55
C PHE A 197 -7.08 4.30 1.68
N PHE A 198 -7.95 4.96 2.47
CA PHE A 198 -8.66 4.31 3.57
C PHE A 198 -9.50 3.13 3.08
N TYR A 199 -10.17 3.26 1.94
CA TYR A 199 -10.98 2.15 1.40
C TYR A 199 -10.11 0.97 0.94
N SER A 200 -8.96 1.24 0.34
CA SER A 200 -8.00 0.20 -0.02
C SER A 200 -7.37 -0.46 1.18
N TYR A 201 -7.10 0.31 2.24
CA TYR A 201 -6.65 -0.19 3.53
C TYR A 201 -7.68 -1.12 4.16
N PHE A 202 -8.95 -0.70 4.28
CA PHE A 202 -10.01 -1.53 4.86
C PHE A 202 -10.31 -2.78 4.04
N ALA A 203 -10.35 -2.67 2.72
CA ALA A 203 -10.49 -3.84 1.85
C ALA A 203 -9.30 -4.79 1.97
N GLY A 204 -8.08 -4.25 2.08
CA GLY A 204 -6.85 -5.02 2.20
C GLY A 204 -6.75 -5.80 3.51
N ILE A 205 -7.01 -5.14 4.65
CA ILE A 205 -6.98 -5.83 5.95
C ILE A 205 -8.08 -6.89 6.04
N PHE A 206 -9.28 -6.59 5.51
CA PHE A 206 -10.36 -7.56 5.48
C PHE A 206 -10.02 -8.79 4.63
N ALA A 207 -9.39 -8.58 3.47
CA ALA A 207 -8.94 -9.67 2.61
C ALA A 207 -7.84 -10.53 3.28
N ILE A 208 -6.90 -9.92 4.00
CA ILE A 208 -5.84 -10.65 4.73
C ILE A 208 -6.43 -11.46 5.88
N ILE A 209 -7.35 -10.89 6.68
CA ILE A 209 -7.99 -11.61 7.79
C ILE A 209 -8.72 -12.86 7.28
N ILE A 210 -9.45 -12.75 6.17
CA ILE A 210 -10.13 -13.90 5.55
C ILE A 210 -9.11 -14.92 5.04
N LEU A 211 -8.04 -14.46 4.39
CA LEU A 211 -6.99 -15.34 3.89
C LEU A 211 -6.35 -16.14 5.03
N ASP A 212 -5.89 -15.46 6.08
CA ASP A 212 -5.19 -16.09 7.20
C ASP A 212 -6.13 -17.03 7.96
N GLY A 213 -7.39 -16.61 8.18
CA GLY A 213 -8.42 -17.45 8.78
C GLY A 213 -8.70 -18.72 7.95
N TYR A 214 -8.73 -18.61 6.62
CA TYR A 214 -8.92 -19.76 5.73
C TYR A 214 -7.70 -20.69 5.73
N ILE A 215 -6.49 -20.17 5.80
CA ILE A 215 -5.27 -20.99 5.92
C ILE A 215 -5.25 -21.74 7.26
N ILE A 216 -5.64 -21.09 8.36
CA ILE A 216 -5.79 -21.76 9.66
C ILE A 216 -6.81 -22.90 9.57
N TYR A 217 -7.95 -22.66 8.93
CA TYR A 217 -8.96 -23.70 8.71
C TYR A 217 -8.43 -24.89 7.90
N LEU A 218 -7.59 -24.66 6.88
CA LEU A 218 -7.01 -25.71 6.03
C LEU A 218 -5.82 -26.48 6.64
N THR A 219 -5.24 -25.96 7.74
CA THR A 219 -4.03 -26.52 8.36
C THR A 219 -4.30 -27.12 9.74
N LYS A 220 -5.50 -26.96 10.25
CA LYS A 220 -6.02 -27.62 11.45
C LYS A 220 -6.67 -28.96 11.09
#